data_AF-A0A1I2DH16-F1
#
_entry.id   AF-A0A1I2DH16-F1
#
_cell.length_a   1.000
_cell.length_b   1.000
_cell.length_c   1.000
_cell.angle_alpha   90.00
_cell.angle_beta   90.00
_cell.angle_gamma   90.00
#
_symmetry.space_group_name_H-M   'P 1'
#
loop_
_entity.id
_entity.type
_entity.pdbx_description
1 polymer ?
#
loop_
_entity_poly.entity_id
_entity_poly.type
_entity_poly.pdbx_seq_one_letter_code
_entity_poly.pdbx_strand_id
1 'polypeptide(L)'
;MDINRAKEIAASPIMEDVKYNGTQVYIQHVDEEKGTARIYSLAEPDQEIEVPLRSLIEQSSTMGMEVDQVACRVSDMDSEG
;
A
#
# COMPACT_ATOMS: atom_id res chain seq x y z
N MET A 1 -1.99 -1.75 1.38
CA MET A 1 -2.12 -3.21 1.18
C MET A 1 -1.73 -3.92 2.47
N ASP A 2 -2.44 -4.98 2.83
CA ASP A 2 -2.24 -5.75 4.08
C ASP A 2 -1.33 -6.98 3.89
N ILE A 3 -0.75 -7.49 4.98
CA ILE A 3 0.15 -8.67 4.98
C ILE A 3 -0.54 -9.91 4.42
N ASN A 4 -1.76 -10.21 4.88
CA ASN A 4 -2.51 -11.38 4.40
C ASN A 4 -2.78 -11.28 2.90
N ARG A 5 -3.23 -10.10 2.43
CA ARG A 5 -3.46 -9.85 1.01
C ARG A 5 -2.18 -10.02 0.21
N ALA A 6 -1.07 -9.46 0.69
CA ALA A 6 0.22 -9.61 0.03
C ALA A 6 0.69 -11.05 -0.08
N LYS A 7 0.46 -11.87 0.94
CA LYS A 7 0.77 -13.30 0.91
C LYS A 7 -0.06 -14.04 -0.12
N GLU A 8 -1.35 -13.74 -0.25
CA GLU A 8 -2.19 -14.32 -1.28
C GLU A 8 -1.69 -13.98 -2.68
N ILE A 9 -1.29 -12.72 -2.89
CA ILE A 9 -0.73 -12.26 -4.16
C ILE A 9 0.62 -12.92 -4.44
N ALA A 10 1.51 -13.02 -3.45
CA ALA A 10 2.81 -13.68 -3.60
C ALA A 10 2.68 -15.20 -3.81
N ALA A 11 1.64 -15.83 -3.25
CA ALA A 11 1.33 -17.23 -3.47
C ALA A 11 0.57 -17.47 -4.79
N SER A 12 -0.05 -16.42 -5.33
CA SER A 12 -0.74 -16.46 -6.61
C SER A 12 0.26 -16.23 -7.76
N PRO A 13 0.29 -17.10 -8.77
CA PRO A 13 1.10 -16.86 -9.97
C PRO A 13 0.50 -15.78 -10.89
N ILE A 14 -0.68 -15.24 -10.54
CA ILE A 14 -1.38 -14.24 -11.34
C ILE A 14 -0.76 -12.87 -11.05
N MET A 15 -0.38 -12.16 -12.11
CA MET A 15 0.09 -10.78 -12.03
C MET A 15 -1.07 -9.90 -11.52
N GLU A 16 -1.03 -9.58 -10.24
CA GLU A 16 -1.95 -8.61 -9.66
C GLU A 16 -1.50 -7.19 -10.02
N ASP A 17 -2.45 -6.26 -10.17
CA ASP A 17 -2.17 -4.87 -10.51
C ASP A 17 -1.62 -4.09 -9.31
N VAL A 18 -0.45 -4.50 -8.82
CA VAL A 18 0.28 -3.87 -7.73
C VAL A 18 1.22 -2.81 -8.30
N LYS A 19 1.07 -1.59 -7.80
CA LYS A 19 1.91 -0.44 -8.14
C LYS A 19 2.67 0.04 -6.92
N TYR A 20 3.94 0.34 -7.14
CA TYR A 20 4.79 1.02 -6.18
C TYR A 20 5.32 2.30 -6.82
N ASN A 21 5.04 3.44 -6.18
CA ASN A 21 5.46 4.76 -6.65
C ASN A 21 5.03 5.08 -8.11
N GLY A 22 3.89 4.53 -8.55
CA GLY A 22 3.38 4.70 -9.92
C GLY A 22 3.90 3.68 -10.95
N THR A 23 4.86 2.83 -10.57
CA THR A 23 5.41 1.77 -11.43
C THR A 23 4.79 0.42 -11.07
N GLN A 24 4.50 -0.41 -12.08
CA GLN A 24 4.01 -1.76 -11.85
C GLN A 24 5.13 -2.68 -11.37
N VAL A 25 4.89 -3.37 -10.27
CA VAL A 25 5.89 -4.17 -9.57
C VAL A 25 5.33 -5.54 -9.21
N TYR A 26 6.23 -6.50 -9.06
CA TYR A 26 5.90 -7.85 -8.62
C TYR A 26 6.30 -8.09 -7.19
N ILE A 27 5.46 -8.81 -6.45
CA ILE A 27 5.79 -9.25 -5.09
C ILE A 27 6.42 -10.63 -5.18
N GLN A 28 7.70 -10.72 -4.82
CA GLN A 28 8.42 -11.98 -4.77
C GLN A 28 8.25 -12.68 -3.42
N HIS A 29 8.35 -11.91 -2.33
CA HIS A 29 8.24 -12.45 -0.97
C HIS A 29 7.65 -11.42 -0.02
N VAL A 30 6.94 -11.89 1.01
CA VAL A 30 6.32 -11.06 2.04
C VAL A 30 6.90 -11.44 3.39
N ASP A 31 7.53 -10.47 4.05
CA ASP A 31 8.05 -10.58 5.40
C ASP A 31 6.97 -10.11 6.38
N GLU A 32 6.27 -11.06 7.00
CA GLU A 32 5.21 -10.80 7.97
C GLU A 32 5.73 -10.30 9.32
N GLU A 33 6.97 -10.63 9.68
CA GLU A 33 7.58 -10.18 10.93
C GLU A 33 7.89 -8.69 10.89
N LYS A 34 8.36 -8.19 9.74
CA LYS A 34 8.64 -6.78 9.52
C LYS A 34 7.48 -5.98 8.92
N GLY A 35 6.51 -6.66 8.30
CA GLY A 35 5.47 -6.01 7.51
C GLY A 35 5.99 -5.39 6.21
N THR A 36 7.04 -5.97 5.62
CA THR A 36 7.65 -5.54 4.36
C THR A 36 7.45 -6.60 3.27
N ALA A 37 7.59 -6.20 2.02
CA ALA A 37 7.60 -7.10 0.88
C ALA A 37 8.80 -6.82 0.00
N ARG A 38 9.44 -7.89 -0.46
CA ARG A 38 10.42 -7.85 -1.53
C ARG A 38 9.69 -7.78 -2.84
N ILE A 39 9.89 -6.68 -3.55
CA ILE A 39 9.33 -6.44 -4.87
C ILE A 39 10.43 -6.24 -5.90
N TYR A 40 10.12 -6.47 -7.18
CA TYR A 40 10.97 -6.07 -8.29
C TYR A 40 10.16 -5.37 -9.37
N SER A 41 10.82 -4.44 -10.08
CA SER A 41 10.20 -3.70 -11.17
C SER A 41 10.12 -4.57 -12.42
N LEU A 42 9.05 -4.43 -13.20
CA LEU A 42 8.95 -5.09 -14.50
C LEU A 42 10.06 -4.68 -15.49
N ALA A 43 10.56 -3.45 -15.35
CA ALA A 43 11.66 -2.95 -16.15
C ALA A 43 13.02 -3.55 -15.75
N GLU A 44 13.21 -3.86 -14.47
CA GLU A 44 14.48 -4.30 -13.89
C GLU A 44 14.22 -5.40 -12.84
N PRO A 45 13.98 -6.64 -13.28
CA PRO A 45 13.70 -7.76 -12.38
C PRO A 45 14.92 -8.17 -11.54
N ASP A 46 16.13 -7.81 -11.97
CA ASP A 46 17.37 -8.04 -11.21
C ASP A 46 17.50 -7.12 -9.99
N GLN A 47 16.72 -6.03 -9.94
CA GLN A 47 16.70 -5.11 -8.81
C GLN A 47 15.50 -5.38 -7.92
N GLU A 48 15.74 -6.19 -6.90
CA GLU A 48 14.80 -6.41 -5.82
C GLU A 48 14.97 -5.34 -4.74
N ILE A 49 13.86 -4.75 -4.35
CA ILE A 49 13.81 -3.77 -3.27
C ILE A 49 12.84 -4.24 -2.19
N GLU A 50 13.21 -4.04 -0.93
CA GLU A 50 12.32 -4.30 0.20
C GLU A 50 11.57 -3.02 0.53
N VAL A 51 10.24 -3.06 0.41
CA VAL A 51 9.37 -1.91 0.66
C VAL A 51 8.28 -2.29 1.65
N PRO A 52 7.82 -1.36 2.49
CA PRO A 52 6.73 -1.65 3.42
C PRO A 52 5.42 -1.88 2.65
N LEU A 53 4.65 -2.88 3.07
CA LEU A 53 3.41 -3.30 2.40
C LEU A 53 2.37 -2.19 2.27
N ARG A 54 2.31 -1.30 3.27
CA ARG A 54 1.46 -0.11 3.25
C ARG A 54 1.77 0.85 2.09
N SER A 55 2.96 0.78 1.51
CA SER A 55 3.36 1.60 0.35
C SER A 55 3.02 0.97 -0.99
N LEU A 56 2.61 -0.30 -1.01
CA LEU A 56 2.10 -0.96 -2.20
C LEU A 56 0.62 -0.62 -2.38
N ILE A 57 0.27 -0.22 -3.60
CA ILE A 57 -1.10 0.13 -3.99
C ILE A 57 -1.58 -0.92 -4.98
N GLU A 58 -2.56 -1.70 -4.56
CA GLU A 58 -3.24 -2.68 -5.41
C GLU A 58 -4.44 -2.01 -6.11
N GLN A 59 -4.56 -2.14 -7.43
CA GLN A 59 -5.65 -1.53 -8.20
C GLN A 59 -6.94 -2.37 -8.20
N SER A 60 -6.88 -3.65 -7.80
CA SER A 60 -8.04 -4.55 -7.74
C SER A 60 -9.11 -4.07 -6.74
N SER A 61 -8.70 -3.29 -5.74
CA SER A 61 -9.53 -2.84 -4.63
C SER A 61 -9.59 -1.32 -4.62
N THR A 62 -10.19 -0.72 -5.65
CA THR A 62 -10.61 0.69 -5.57
C THR A 62 -11.83 0.82 -4.64
N MET A 63 -11.63 0.57 -3.34
CA MET A 63 -12.49 0.97 -2.21
C MET A 63 -11.61 1.03 -0.95
N GLY A 64 -10.64 1.94 -0.95
CA GLY A 64 -9.76 2.23 0.19
C GLY A 64 -9.50 3.72 0.39
N MET A 65 -10.42 4.57 -0.10
CA MET A 65 -10.46 5.99 0.22
C MET A 65 -11.77 6.28 0.94
N GLU A 66 -11.81 6.00 2.25
CA GLU A 66 -12.41 6.99 3.13
C GLU A 66 -11.22 7.74 3.72
N VAL A 67 -10.83 8.79 3.00
CA VAL A 67 -9.91 9.78 3.53
C VAL A 67 -10.56 10.35 4.79
N ASP A 68 -9.85 10.24 5.91
CA ASP A 68 -10.16 10.95 7.14
C ASP A 68 -10.28 12.44 6.78
N GLN A 69 -11.52 12.91 6.58
CA GLN A 69 -11.82 14.29 6.27
C GLN A 69 -13.01 14.71 7.13
N VAL A 70 -12.76 15.79 7.87
CA VAL A 70 -13.72 16.65 8.61
C VAL A 70 -13.99 16.15 10.05
N ALA A 71 -13.59 16.82 11.13
CA ALA A 71 -13.11 18.19 11.29
C ALA A 71 -12.44 18.41 12.66
N CYS A 72 -11.14 18.70 12.67
CA CYS A 72 -10.61 19.65 13.64
C CYS A 72 -10.95 21.07 13.15
N ARG A 73 -12.18 21.53 13.40
CA ARG A 73 -12.47 22.97 13.38
C ARG A 73 -12.10 23.52 14.74
N VAL A 74 -10.88 24.02 14.79
CA VAL A 74 -10.42 25.04 15.72
C VAL A 74 -11.43 26.21 15.76
N SER A 75 -11.66 26.73 16.97
CA SER A 75 -11.69 28.17 17.33
C SER A 75 -12.76 28.46 18.39
N ASP A 76 -12.30 28.55 19.63
CA ASP A 76 -12.85 29.40 20.67
C ASP A 76 -12.97 30.87 20.20
N MET A 77 -14.21 31.37 20.07
CA MET A 77 -14.68 32.78 20.08
C MET A 77 -16.13 32.70 19.55
N ASP A 78 -17.18 32.91 20.34
CA ASP A 78 -17.52 34.19 20.96
C ASP A 78 -17.85 34.09 22.46
N SER A 79 -17.21 34.98 23.22
CA SER A 79 -17.77 35.54 24.43
C SER A 79 -18.96 36.40 24.06
N GLU A 80 -20.14 36.12 24.60
CA GLU A 80 -21.12 37.14 24.99
C GLU A 80 -22.13 36.51 25.97
N GLY A 81 -22.17 37.05 27.18
CA GLY A 81 -23.02 36.64 28.31
C GLY A 81 -22.65 37.37 29.57
#